data_AF-A0A381IBG6-F1
#
_entry.id   AF-A0A381IBG6-F1
#
_cell.length_a   1.000
_cell.length_b   1.000
_cell.length_c   1.000
_cell.angle_alpha   90.00
_cell.angle_beta   90.00
_cell.angle_gamma   90.00
#
_symmetry.space_group_name_H-M   'P 1'
#
loop_
_entity.id
_entity.type
_entity.pdbx_description
1 polymer ?
#
loop_
_entity_poly.entity_id
_entity_poly.type
_entity_poly.pdbx_seq_one_letter_code
_entity_poly.pdbx_strand_id
1 'polypeptide(L)'
;MKSFVSPDNIWVLWAVVTGWAAFSIYLEQKYNWASKVSGAIIALVGAMLLSNLNIIPVESVVYDQVWGYVVPLAIALLLYQCNIKKIWKESGRLLIIFLVGSVGTVLGAMIGFLALKNVVPDLNIVAAMMTGSYIGGNVNFAAMSGAFDAPGELVSATVVADNLLMALYFFVLIAIPSIGFFRKHFKHPHVDEMESIGIN
;
A
#
# COMPACT_ATOMS: atom_id res chain seq x y z
N MET A 1 13.32 -17.82 12.46
CA MET A 1 12.46 -18.45 13.50
C MET A 1 11.65 -19.55 12.84
N LYS A 2 11.38 -20.69 13.50
CA LYS A 2 10.66 -21.81 12.88
C LYS A 2 9.14 -21.54 12.92
N SER A 3 8.55 -21.28 11.76
CA SER A 3 7.09 -21.24 11.60
C SER A 3 6.51 -22.66 11.68
N PHE A 4 5.23 -22.76 12.07
CA PHE A 4 4.51 -24.03 12.17
C PHE A 4 4.40 -24.73 10.81
N VAL A 5 4.19 -23.96 9.74
CA VAL A 5 4.32 -24.43 8.35
C VAL A 5 5.75 -24.18 7.87
N SER A 6 6.42 -25.22 7.36
CA SER A 6 7.75 -25.08 6.75
C SER A 6 7.70 -24.20 5.49
N PRO A 7 8.71 -23.34 5.26
CA PRO A 7 8.86 -22.56 4.01
C PRO A 7 8.80 -23.41 2.73
N ASP A 8 9.23 -24.67 2.82
CA ASP A 8 9.26 -25.62 1.69
C ASP A 8 7.93 -26.33 1.46
N ASN A 9 6.94 -26.13 2.34
CA ASN A 9 5.62 -26.76 2.21
C ASN A 9 4.71 -25.97 1.26
N ILE A 10 5.08 -26.01 -0.03
CA ILE A 10 4.48 -25.25 -1.13
C ILE A 10 2.96 -25.39 -1.17
N TRP A 11 2.43 -26.60 -1.03
CA TRP A 11 0.99 -26.87 -1.15
C TRP A 11 0.18 -26.25 -0.01
N VAL A 12 0.68 -26.34 1.22
CA VAL A 12 0.01 -25.75 2.39
C VAL A 12 0.05 -24.22 2.28
N LEU A 13 1.17 -23.64 1.86
CA LEU A 13 1.28 -22.19 1.69
C LEU A 13 0.35 -21.67 0.58
N TRP A 14 0.26 -22.35 -0.55
CA TRP A 14 -0.72 -22.01 -1.59
C TRP A 14 -2.16 -22.13 -1.09
N ALA A 15 -2.49 -23.17 -0.32
CA ALA A 15 -3.81 -23.36 0.27
C ALA A 15 -4.15 -22.23 1.26
N VAL A 16 -3.19 -21.79 2.07
CA VAL A 16 -3.37 -20.66 2.99
C VAL A 16 -3.56 -19.35 2.22
N VAL A 17 -2.69 -19.05 1.24
CA VAL A 17 -2.77 -17.80 0.47
C VAL A 17 -4.09 -17.71 -0.30
N THR A 18 -4.44 -18.75 -1.06
CA THR A 18 -5.67 -18.76 -1.87
C THR A 18 -6.93 -18.87 -1.01
N GLY A 19 -6.91 -19.72 0.02
CA GLY A 19 -8.02 -19.89 0.95
C GLY A 19 -8.31 -18.61 1.74
N TRP A 20 -7.28 -17.93 2.22
CA TRP A 20 -7.44 -16.66 2.94
C TRP A 20 -7.92 -15.52 2.04
N ALA A 21 -7.40 -15.45 0.81
CA ALA A 21 -7.89 -14.49 -0.18
C ALA A 21 -9.38 -14.71 -0.49
N ALA A 22 -9.79 -15.96 -0.74
CA ALA A 22 -11.18 -16.30 -1.00
C ALA A 22 -12.09 -16.01 0.21
N PHE A 23 -11.63 -16.33 1.42
CA PHE A 23 -12.35 -16.02 2.65
C PHE A 23 -12.54 -14.52 2.85
N SER A 24 -11.51 -13.73 2.56
CA SER A 24 -11.56 -12.27 2.71
C SER A 24 -12.55 -11.62 1.74
N ILE A 25 -12.58 -12.08 0.48
CA ILE A 25 -13.57 -11.65 -0.52
C ILE A 25 -14.99 -12.08 -0.11
N TYR A 26 -15.14 -13.31 0.41
CA TYR A 26 -16.42 -13.79 0.91
C TYR A 26 -16.95 -12.92 2.06
N LEU A 27 -16.08 -12.55 3.01
CA LEU A 27 -16.46 -11.67 4.12
C LEU A 27 -16.89 -10.28 3.61
N GLU A 28 -16.12 -9.71 2.68
CA GLU A 28 -16.44 -8.42 2.05
C GLU A 28 -17.84 -8.43 1.41
N GLN A 29 -18.18 -9.50 0.68
CA GLN A 29 -19.46 -9.60 -0.02
C GLN A 29 -20.64 -9.90 0.91
N LYS A 30 -20.40 -10.56 2.06
CA LYS A 30 -21.47 -11.02 2.95
C LYS A 30 -21.80 -10.05 4.09
N TYR A 31 -20.81 -9.33 4.61
CA TYR A 31 -20.98 -8.52 5.83
C TYR A 31 -20.84 -7.01 5.54
N ASN A 32 -21.85 -6.22 5.92
CA ASN A 32 -21.87 -4.76 5.74
C ASN A 32 -20.75 -3.99 6.46
N TRP A 33 -20.16 -4.56 7.51
CA TRP A 33 -19.00 -3.96 8.16
C TRP A 33 -17.70 -4.24 7.39
N ALA A 34 -17.60 -5.41 6.77
CA ALA A 34 -16.45 -5.86 5.99
C ALA A 34 -16.39 -5.16 4.62
N SER A 35 -17.54 -4.88 4.00
CA SER A 35 -17.61 -4.11 2.76
C SER A 35 -17.08 -2.67 2.90
N LYS A 36 -17.10 -2.10 4.12
CA LYS A 36 -16.48 -0.79 4.41
C LYS A 36 -14.96 -0.85 4.50
N VAL A 37 -14.39 -2.04 4.74
CA VAL A 37 -12.97 -2.25 4.97
C VAL A 37 -12.28 -2.86 3.72
N SER A 38 -13.03 -3.33 2.71
CA SER A 38 -12.51 -4.06 1.54
C SER A 38 -11.85 -5.40 1.90
N GLY A 39 -12.08 -6.42 1.07
CA GLY A 39 -11.52 -7.75 1.25
C GLY A 39 -9.99 -7.77 1.19
N ALA A 40 -9.37 -6.80 0.49
CA ALA A 40 -7.92 -6.68 0.45
C ALA A 40 -7.32 -6.32 1.82
N ILE A 41 -7.97 -5.45 2.59
CA ILE A 41 -7.49 -5.08 3.94
C ILE A 41 -7.67 -6.25 4.91
N ILE A 42 -8.78 -6.98 4.81
CA ILE A 42 -9.03 -8.20 5.61
C ILE A 42 -7.96 -9.26 5.30
N ALA A 43 -7.64 -9.44 4.02
CA ALA A 43 -6.59 -10.35 3.58
C ALA A 43 -5.23 -9.97 4.19
N LEU A 44 -4.86 -8.69 4.11
CA LEU A 44 -3.63 -8.14 4.68
C LEU A 44 -3.54 -8.36 6.19
N VAL A 45 -4.57 -7.98 6.94
CA VAL A 45 -4.59 -8.10 8.41
C VAL A 45 -4.46 -9.56 8.82
N GLY A 46 -5.17 -10.47 8.16
CA GLY A 46 -5.06 -11.89 8.48
C GLY A 46 -3.71 -12.50 8.14
N ALA A 47 -3.12 -12.16 6.99
CA ALA A 47 -1.76 -12.59 6.64
C ALA A 47 -0.74 -12.08 7.67
N MET A 48 -0.89 -10.84 8.12
CA MET A 48 -0.05 -10.23 9.14
C MET A 48 -0.18 -10.95 10.49
N LEU A 49 -1.40 -11.30 10.91
CA LEU A 49 -1.64 -12.08 12.14
C LEU A 49 -1.06 -13.49 12.04
N LEU A 50 -1.30 -14.21 10.93
CA LEU A 50 -0.76 -15.55 10.71
C LEU A 50 0.77 -15.57 10.72
N SER A 51 1.40 -14.54 10.15
CA SER A 51 2.85 -14.39 10.13
C SER A 51 3.42 -14.07 11.51
N ASN A 52 2.83 -13.12 12.25
CA ASN A 52 3.28 -12.76 13.60
C ASN A 52 3.05 -13.88 14.63
N LEU A 53 2.00 -14.68 14.46
CA LEU A 53 1.76 -15.88 15.28
C LEU A 53 2.65 -17.07 14.88
N ASN A 54 3.58 -16.88 13.93
CA ASN A 54 4.46 -17.91 13.38
C ASN A 54 3.71 -19.11 12.77
N ILE A 55 2.48 -18.91 12.29
CA ILE A 55 1.69 -19.95 11.63
C ILE A 55 2.22 -20.16 10.20
N ILE A 56 2.43 -19.05 9.48
CA ILE A 56 3.05 -19.04 8.15
C ILE A 56 4.45 -18.42 8.21
N PRO A 57 5.39 -18.85 7.34
CA PRO A 57 6.69 -18.24 7.21
C PRO A 57 6.58 -16.82 6.63
N VAL A 58 7.60 -15.99 6.87
CA VAL A 58 7.74 -14.65 6.26
C VAL A 58 8.33 -14.69 4.85
N GLU A 59 9.03 -15.78 4.52
CA GLU A 59 9.71 -15.99 3.24
C GLU A 59 9.38 -17.39 2.71
N SER A 60 9.10 -17.51 1.41
CA SER A 60 8.89 -18.78 0.72
C SER A 60 8.87 -18.56 -0.80
N VAL A 61 9.31 -19.56 -1.55
CA VAL A 61 9.22 -19.63 -3.02
C VAL A 61 7.80 -19.40 -3.53
N VAL A 62 6.78 -19.74 -2.74
CA VAL A 62 5.37 -19.48 -3.10
C VAL A 62 5.10 -17.98 -3.24
N TYR A 63 5.64 -17.17 -2.33
CA TYR A 63 5.45 -15.72 -2.36
C TYR A 63 6.19 -15.10 -3.56
N ASP A 64 7.38 -15.61 -3.89
CA ASP A 64 8.12 -15.20 -5.08
C ASP A 64 7.34 -15.52 -6.37
N GLN A 65 6.67 -16.68 -6.43
CA GLN A 65 5.81 -17.05 -7.56
C GLN A 65 4.59 -16.14 -7.70
N VAL A 66 4.00 -15.67 -6.59
CA VAL A 66 2.91 -14.68 -6.63
C VAL A 66 3.40 -13.40 -7.31
N TRP A 67 4.59 -12.91 -6.92
CA TRP A 67 5.20 -11.74 -7.54
C TRP A 67 5.59 -11.95 -9.01
N GLY A 68 6.16 -13.11 -9.33
CA GLY A 68 6.66 -13.42 -10.68
C GLY A 68 5.56 -13.71 -11.70
N TYR A 69 4.43 -14.27 -11.29
CA TYR A 69 3.38 -14.74 -12.21
C TYR A 69 2.02 -14.13 -11.95
N VAL A 70 1.54 -14.16 -10.70
CA VAL A 70 0.17 -13.77 -10.37
C VAL A 70 -0.02 -12.26 -10.53
N VAL A 71 0.91 -11.45 -10.04
CA VAL A 71 0.84 -9.99 -10.13
C VAL A 71 0.86 -9.50 -11.60
N PRO A 72 1.80 -9.92 -12.46
CA PRO A 72 1.79 -9.54 -13.87
C PRO A 72 0.51 -9.96 -14.60
N LEU A 73 -0.01 -11.16 -14.33
CA LEU A 73 -1.27 -11.64 -14.91
C LEU A 73 -2.45 -10.77 -14.47
N ALA A 74 -2.53 -10.41 -13.19
CA ALA A 74 -3.57 -9.53 -12.66
C ALA A 74 -3.53 -8.15 -13.34
N ILE A 75 -2.35 -7.57 -13.54
CA ILE A 75 -2.17 -6.31 -14.27
C ILE A 75 -2.69 -6.44 -15.70
N ALA A 76 -2.33 -7.52 -16.41
CA ALA A 76 -2.80 -7.75 -17.78
C ALA A 76 -4.34 -7.85 -17.85
N LEU A 77 -4.96 -8.57 -16.92
CA LEU A 77 -6.42 -8.72 -16.84
C LEU A 77 -7.12 -7.39 -16.51
N LEU A 78 -6.58 -6.60 -15.60
CA LEU A 78 -7.11 -5.27 -15.26
C LEU A 78 -7.05 -4.33 -16.47
N LEU A 79 -5.92 -4.31 -17.18
CA LEU A 79 -5.73 -3.50 -18.39
C LEU A 79 -6.63 -3.95 -19.54
N TYR A 80 -6.96 -5.25 -19.64
CA TYR A 80 -7.89 -5.75 -20.65
C TYR A 80 -9.31 -5.20 -20.48
N GLN A 81 -9.75 -4.97 -19.23
CA GLN A 81 -11.05 -4.37 -18.94
C GLN A 81 -11.06 -2.83 -19.07
N CYS A 82 -9.89 -2.21 -19.21
CA CYS A 82 -9.78 -0.75 -19.29
C CYS A 82 -10.24 -0.21 -20.65
N ASN A 83 -11.17 0.76 -20.62
CA ASN A 83 -11.57 1.50 -21.82
C ASN A 83 -10.60 2.66 -22.08
N ILE A 84 -9.65 2.44 -23.00
CA ILE A 84 -8.61 3.42 -23.36
C ILE A 84 -9.21 4.77 -23.80
N LYS A 85 -10.33 4.78 -24.53
CA LYS A 85 -10.97 6.03 -24.98
C LYS A 85 -11.54 6.83 -23.80
N LYS A 86 -12.13 6.15 -22.83
CA LYS A 86 -12.66 6.78 -21.61
C LYS A 86 -11.52 7.32 -20.75
N ILE A 87 -10.46 6.54 -20.56
CA ILE A 87 -9.23 6.96 -19.86
C ILE A 87 -8.67 8.22 -20.52
N TRP A 88 -8.48 8.24 -21.84
CA TRP A 88 -7.95 9.43 -22.52
C TRP A 88 -8.79 10.69 -22.27
N LYS A 89 -10.12 10.56 -22.26
CA LYS A 89 -11.04 11.69 -22.07
C LYS A 89 -11.14 12.17 -20.62
N GLU A 90 -11.07 11.26 -19.64
CA GLU A 90 -11.32 11.55 -18.23
C GLU A 90 -10.04 11.68 -17.40
N SER A 91 -8.93 11.07 -17.83
CA SER A 91 -7.69 11.01 -17.06
C SER A 91 -6.83 12.26 -17.16
N GLY A 92 -7.07 13.20 -18.09
CA GLY A 92 -6.21 14.38 -18.25
C GLY A 92 -6.05 15.19 -16.95
N ARG A 93 -7.15 15.44 -16.23
CA ARG A 93 -7.12 16.15 -14.94
C ARG A 93 -6.46 15.30 -13.85
N LEU A 94 -6.77 14.00 -13.79
CA LEU A 94 -6.20 13.08 -12.81
C LEU A 94 -4.69 12.91 -13.01
N LEU A 95 -4.23 12.86 -14.25
CA LEU A 95 -2.83 12.77 -14.62
C LEU A 95 -2.05 14.00 -14.16
N ILE A 96 -2.60 15.20 -14.32
CA ILE A 96 -1.96 16.42 -13.81
C ILE A 96 -1.82 16.37 -12.29
N ILE A 97 -2.89 16.00 -11.57
CA ILE A 97 -2.86 15.87 -10.10
C ILE A 97 -1.82 14.83 -9.68
N PHE A 98 -1.79 13.69 -10.37
CA PHE A 98 -0.81 12.63 -10.17
C PHE A 98 0.63 13.10 -10.40
N LEU A 99 0.90 13.85 -11.48
CA LEU A 99 2.22 14.38 -11.77
C LEU A 99 2.67 15.40 -10.73
N VAL A 100 1.78 16.29 -10.28
CA VAL A 100 2.09 17.23 -9.19
C VAL A 100 2.40 16.46 -7.90
N GLY A 101 1.58 15.46 -7.56
CA GLY A 101 1.84 14.58 -6.42
C GLY A 101 3.18 13.84 -6.54
N SER A 102 3.51 13.33 -7.72
CA SER A 102 4.76 12.63 -8.00
C SER A 102 5.97 13.54 -7.83
N VAL A 103 5.91 14.78 -8.30
CA VAL A 103 6.96 15.79 -8.06
C VAL A 103 7.09 16.07 -6.57
N GLY A 104 5.97 16.19 -5.85
CA GLY A 104 5.96 16.33 -4.40
C GLY A 104 6.67 15.16 -3.69
N THR A 105 6.38 13.92 -4.09
CA THR A 105 7.04 12.71 -3.57
C THR A 105 8.55 12.73 -3.84
N VAL A 106 8.97 13.06 -5.07
CA VAL A 106 10.40 13.16 -5.43
C VAL A 106 11.10 14.23 -4.60
N LEU A 107 10.51 15.42 -4.47
CA LEU A 107 11.08 16.50 -3.67
C LEU A 107 11.17 16.11 -2.18
N GLY A 108 10.12 15.49 -1.63
CA GLY A 108 10.11 15.00 -0.25
C GLY A 108 11.21 13.97 0.01
N ALA A 109 11.36 13.00 -0.90
CA ALA A 109 12.43 12.00 -0.83
C ALA A 109 13.82 12.62 -0.95
N MET A 110 14.00 13.60 -1.86
CA MET A 110 15.27 14.33 -1.99
C MET A 110 15.61 15.12 -0.73
N ILE A 111 14.65 15.84 -0.15
CA ILE A 111 14.85 16.61 1.09
C ILE A 111 15.21 15.66 2.23
N GLY A 112 14.45 14.57 2.41
CA GLY A 112 14.72 13.57 3.45
C GLY A 112 16.09 12.92 3.27
N PHE A 113 16.46 12.55 2.04
CA PHE A 113 17.77 12.02 1.71
C PHE A 113 18.88 13.01 2.04
N LEU A 114 18.79 14.26 1.57
CA LEU A 114 19.83 15.27 1.83
C LEU A 114 19.99 15.59 3.32
N ALA A 115 18.90 15.56 4.08
CA ALA A 115 18.92 15.81 5.52
C ALA A 115 19.59 14.68 6.32
N LEU A 116 19.42 13.42 5.90
CA LEU A 116 19.78 12.25 6.71
C LEU A 116 20.88 11.35 6.11
N LYS A 117 21.34 11.61 4.88
CA LYS A 117 22.32 10.77 4.16
C LYS A 117 23.63 10.50 4.88
N ASN A 118 24.03 11.37 5.80
CA ASN A 118 25.28 11.23 6.56
C ASN A 118 25.10 10.43 7.86
N VAL A 119 23.86 10.15 8.25
CA VAL A 119 23.52 9.51 9.53
C VAL A 119 22.94 8.12 9.31
N VAL A 120 22.18 7.92 8.24
CA VAL A 120 21.50 6.66 7.94
C VAL A 120 22.20 5.96 6.77
N PRO A 121 22.77 4.76 6.97
CA PRO A 121 23.35 3.98 5.89
C PRO A 121 22.26 3.53 4.90
N ASP A 122 22.64 3.31 3.65
CA ASP A 122 21.76 2.82 2.56
C ASP A 122 20.49 3.66 2.32
N LEU A 123 20.48 4.91 2.80
CA LEU A 123 19.32 5.80 2.68
C LEU A 123 18.95 6.10 1.22
N ASN A 124 19.91 6.01 0.29
CA ASN A 124 19.66 6.12 -1.14
C ASN A 124 18.76 4.99 -1.65
N ILE A 125 18.96 3.76 -1.16
CA ILE A 125 18.15 2.59 -1.52
C ILE A 125 16.75 2.77 -0.92
N VAL A 126 16.66 3.18 0.35
CA VAL A 126 15.38 3.47 1.01
C VAL A 126 14.61 4.57 0.28
N ALA A 127 15.28 5.67 -0.08
CA ALA A 127 14.67 6.77 -0.82
C ALA A 127 14.15 6.32 -2.19
N ALA A 128 14.89 5.47 -2.90
CA ALA A 128 14.48 4.90 -4.17
C ALA A 128 13.23 4.00 -4.00
N MET A 129 13.23 3.10 -3.03
CA MET A 129 12.10 2.22 -2.71
C MET A 129 10.85 3.00 -2.32
N MET A 130 10.98 4.00 -1.42
CA MET A 130 9.85 4.81 -0.95
C MET A 130 9.31 5.72 -2.05
N THR A 131 10.17 6.34 -2.86
CA THR A 131 9.72 7.12 -4.03
C THR A 131 8.92 6.25 -4.99
N GLY A 132 9.37 5.02 -5.24
CA GLY A 132 8.64 4.03 -6.01
C GLY A 132 7.26 3.73 -5.40
N SER A 133 7.23 3.42 -4.10
CA SER A 133 6.00 3.09 -3.37
C SER A 133 4.95 4.19 -3.44
N TYR A 134 5.33 5.44 -3.17
CA TYR A 134 4.37 6.54 -3.11
C TYR A 134 3.95 7.08 -4.49
N ILE A 135 4.64 6.71 -5.58
CA ILE A 135 4.23 7.03 -6.95
C ILE A 135 3.41 5.89 -7.57
N GLY A 136 3.77 4.62 -7.33
CA GLY A 136 3.16 3.48 -8.02
C GLY A 136 2.82 2.27 -7.14
N GLY A 137 2.83 2.43 -5.82
CA GLY A 137 2.44 1.42 -4.85
C GLY A 137 3.46 0.31 -4.62
N ASN A 138 3.02 -0.75 -3.94
CA ASN A 138 3.85 -1.90 -3.55
C ASN A 138 4.57 -2.57 -4.73
N VAL A 139 3.99 -2.53 -5.93
CA VAL A 139 4.64 -3.07 -7.14
C VAL A 139 5.86 -2.27 -7.55
N ASN A 140 5.81 -0.94 -7.46
CA ASN A 140 6.97 -0.10 -7.72
C ASN A 140 7.98 -0.18 -6.58
N PHE A 141 7.53 -0.31 -5.32
CA PHE A 141 8.43 -0.58 -4.20
C PHE A 141 9.26 -1.85 -4.44
N ALA A 142 8.61 -2.95 -4.81
CA ALA A 142 9.28 -4.22 -5.09
C ALA A 142 10.21 -4.15 -6.32
N ALA A 143 9.79 -3.43 -7.38
CA ALA A 143 10.64 -3.20 -8.54
C ALA A 143 11.91 -2.41 -8.17
N MET A 144 11.78 -1.38 -7.34
CA MET A 144 12.91 -0.59 -6.88
C MET A 144 13.81 -1.34 -5.90
N SER A 145 13.25 -2.19 -5.03
CA SER A 145 14.05 -3.04 -4.13
C SER A 145 14.91 -4.02 -4.92
N GLY A 146 14.35 -4.62 -5.97
CA GLY A 146 15.09 -5.48 -6.90
C GLY A 146 16.13 -4.71 -7.73
N ALA A 147 15.79 -3.53 -8.25
CA ALA A 147 16.70 -2.74 -9.08
C ALA A 147 17.92 -2.20 -8.32
N PHE A 148 17.83 -2.05 -7.00
CA PHE A 148 18.91 -1.57 -6.14
C PHE A 148 19.54 -2.70 -5.29
N ASP A 149 19.20 -3.97 -5.56
CA ASP A 149 19.67 -5.13 -4.80
C ASP A 149 19.55 -4.93 -3.28
N ALA A 150 18.40 -4.40 -2.84
CA ALA A 150 18.19 -4.01 -1.46
C ALA A 150 18.27 -5.24 -0.52
N PRO A 151 19.04 -5.19 0.58
CA PRO A 151 19.07 -6.28 1.56
C PRO A 151 17.68 -6.57 2.13
N GLY A 152 17.32 -7.85 2.27
CA GLY A 152 15.99 -8.25 2.77
C GLY A 152 15.64 -7.67 4.15
N GLU A 153 16.64 -7.49 5.02
CA GLU A 153 16.46 -6.83 6.32
C GLU A 153 16.12 -5.34 6.17
N LEU A 154 16.78 -4.63 5.23
CA LEU A 154 16.50 -3.23 4.93
C LEU A 154 15.10 -3.06 4.35
N VAL A 155 14.71 -3.95 3.43
CA VAL A 155 13.35 -4.00 2.86
C VAL A 155 12.32 -4.18 3.97
N SER A 156 12.53 -5.17 4.84
CA SER A 156 11.61 -5.47 5.94
C SER A 156 11.49 -4.32 6.94
N ALA A 157 12.61 -3.72 7.35
CA ALA A 157 12.63 -2.57 8.24
C ALA A 157 11.92 -1.35 7.62
N THR A 158 12.13 -1.13 6.32
CA THR A 158 11.48 -0.04 5.57
C THR A 158 9.97 -0.24 5.51
N VAL A 159 9.49 -1.46 5.23
CA VAL A 159 8.04 -1.76 5.20
C VAL A 159 7.39 -1.53 6.58
N VAL A 160 8.06 -1.92 7.66
CA VAL A 160 7.54 -1.68 9.02
C VAL A 160 7.46 -0.18 9.31
N ALA A 161 8.51 0.58 8.97
CA ALA A 161 8.53 2.02 9.14
C ALA A 161 7.44 2.72 8.29
N ASP A 162 7.24 2.28 7.05
CA ASP A 162 6.24 2.81 6.12
C ASP A 162 4.82 2.61 6.66
N ASN A 163 4.50 1.41 7.15
CA ASN A 163 3.19 1.12 7.74
C ASN A 163 2.91 1.97 9.00
N LEU A 164 3.92 2.19 9.84
CA LEU A 164 3.79 3.06 11.01
C LEU A 164 3.54 4.52 10.59
N LEU A 165 4.28 5.00 9.60
CA LEU A 165 4.12 6.35 9.07
C LEU A 165 2.75 6.54 8.40
N MET A 166 2.25 5.54 7.69
CA MET A 166 0.93 5.55 7.05
C MET A 166 -0.19 5.74 8.09
N ALA A 167 -0.08 5.09 9.26
CA ALA A 167 -1.04 5.30 10.35
C ALA A 167 -1.04 6.76 10.82
N LEU A 168 0.13 7.35 11.06
CA LEU A 168 0.27 8.76 11.44
C LEU A 168 -0.25 9.69 10.34
N TYR A 169 0.05 9.38 9.09
CA TYR A 169 -0.41 10.13 7.93
C TYR A 169 -1.95 10.15 7.84
N PHE A 170 -2.62 9.02 8.08
CA PHE A 170 -4.08 8.99 8.12
C PHE A 170 -4.66 9.86 9.24
N PHE A 171 -4.07 9.87 10.43
CA PHE A 171 -4.49 10.78 11.49
C PHE A 171 -4.38 12.24 11.07
N VAL A 172 -3.28 12.62 10.42
CA VAL A 172 -3.10 13.98 9.87
C VAL A 172 -4.17 14.27 8.84
N LEU A 173 -4.41 13.40 7.86
CA LEU A 173 -5.43 13.59 6.83
C LEU A 173 -6.84 13.76 7.41
N ILE A 174 -7.20 12.95 8.40
CA ILE A 174 -8.50 13.04 9.08
C ILE A 174 -8.62 14.35 9.86
N ALA A 175 -7.51 14.85 10.41
CA ALA A 175 -7.49 16.13 11.12
C ALA A 175 -7.50 17.36 10.19
N ILE A 176 -7.09 17.24 8.91
CA ILE A 176 -7.01 18.40 8.00
C ILE A 176 -8.31 19.23 7.94
N PRO A 177 -9.52 18.63 7.78
CA PRO A 177 -10.76 19.39 7.73
C PRO A 177 -11.10 20.13 9.05
N SER A 178 -10.61 19.65 10.20
CA SER A 178 -10.85 20.28 11.50
C SER A 178 -9.85 21.39 11.83
N ILE A 179 -8.78 21.54 11.05
CA ILE A 179 -7.79 22.62 11.22
C ILE A 179 -8.34 23.94 10.63
N GLY A 180 -8.36 25.00 11.45
CA GLY A 180 -8.95 26.29 11.09
C GLY A 180 -8.37 26.95 9.82
N PHE A 181 -7.10 26.69 9.48
CA PHE A 181 -6.49 27.16 8.24
C PHE A 181 -7.19 26.57 7.00
N PHE A 182 -7.37 25.25 6.96
CA PHE A 182 -7.98 24.57 5.83
C PHE A 182 -9.48 24.84 5.76
N ARG A 183 -10.14 24.92 6.91
CA ARG A 183 -11.55 25.29 7.02
C ARG A 183 -11.86 26.67 6.42
N LYS A 184 -10.91 27.61 6.50
CA LYS A 184 -11.05 28.97 5.94
C LYS A 184 -10.73 29.08 4.45
N HIS A 185 -9.78 28.28 3.93
CA HIS A 185 -9.25 28.46 2.57
C HIS A 185 -9.81 27.47 1.54
N PHE A 186 -10.43 26.37 1.97
CA PHE A 186 -11.00 25.35 1.09
C PHE A 186 -12.48 25.14 1.40
N LYS A 187 -13.28 24.78 0.38
CA LYS A 187 -14.69 24.45 0.56
C LYS A 187 -14.81 23.06 1.17
N HIS A 188 -15.71 22.87 2.13
CA HIS A 188 -15.93 21.59 2.81
C HIS A 188 -17.40 21.14 2.72
N PRO A 189 -17.94 20.86 1.51
CA PRO A 189 -19.38 20.66 1.31
C PRO A 189 -20.01 19.60 2.21
N HIS A 190 -19.29 18.49 2.46
CA HIS A 190 -19.78 17.40 3.30
C HIS A 190 -19.70 17.69 4.80
N VAL A 191 -18.72 18.49 5.23
CA VAL A 191 -18.61 18.91 6.64
C VAL A 191 -19.68 19.96 6.93
N ASP A 192 -19.84 20.93 6.02
CA ASP A 192 -20.86 21.97 6.10
C ASP A 192 -22.28 21.36 6.10
N GLU A 193 -22.51 20.31 5.29
CA GLU A 193 -23.78 19.57 5.26
C GLU A 193 -24.05 18.84 6.58
N MET A 194 -23.07 18.11 7.13
CA MET A 194 -23.22 17.41 8.42
C MET A 194 -23.46 18.38 9.59
N GLU A 195 -22.77 19.52 9.62
CA GLU A 195 -22.97 20.57 10.62
C GLU A 195 -24.34 21.25 10.47
N SER A 196 -24.86 21.40 9.24
CA SER A 196 -26.21 21.94 9.00
C SER A 196 -27.33 21.02 9.53
N ILE A 197 -27.05 19.73 9.68
CA ILE A 197 -27.99 18.70 10.17
C ILE A 197 -27.87 18.52 11.70
N GLY A 198 -26.90 19.17 12.37
CA GLY A 198 -26.77 19.18 13.84
C GLY A 198 -26.23 17.87 14.45
N ILE A 199 -25.59 17.02 13.64
CA ILE A 199 -24.93 15.80 14.13
C ILE A 199 -23.45 16.13 14.35
N ASN A 200 -23.09 16.42 15.61
CA ASN A 200 -21.70 16.50 16.06
C ASN A 200 -21.12 15.10 16.30
#